data_AF-A0A0R3WA54-F1
#
_entry.id   AF-A0A0R3WA54-F1
#
_cell.length_a   1.000
_cell.length_b   1.000
_cell.length_c   1.000
_cell.angle_alpha   90.00
_cell.angle_beta   90.00
_cell.angle_gamma   90.00
#
_symmetry.space_group_name_H-M   'P 1'
#
loop_
_entity.id
_entity.type
_entity.pdbx_description
1 polymer ?
#
loop_
_entity_poly.entity_id
_entity_poly.type
_entity_poly.pdbx_seq_one_letter_code
_entity_poly.pdbx_strand_id
1 'polypeptide(L)'
;MNTICRCNPDPTSCASKPRFVRMDLDEKVESYFLHIVYEACQCYTDPVDLCTAIKQCLDQKFGPMWHVVVGPKFGRVEVGGKAEVMQNMPNYRQTHCTTDPCSDYASKPRFLRRSLDPDVESNFLYYVRQAYQTYEDPEDMCTALKTRLEEEYGPTWHIIVGDYFGSHFEHEPKGFCYITYQGLSFLMFKFG
;
A
#
# COMPACT_ATOMS: atom_id res chain seq x y z
N MET A 1 4.39 4.94 24.15
CA MET A 1 5.81 5.12 23.77
C MET A 1 5.86 6.35 22.88
N ASN A 2 6.57 7.40 23.31
CA ASN A 2 6.59 8.69 22.62
C ASN A 2 7.33 8.59 21.28
N THR A 3 6.59 8.64 20.18
CA THR A 3 7.16 8.89 18.86
C THR A 3 7.44 10.39 18.76
N ILE A 4 8.70 10.75 18.58
CA ILE A 4 9.14 12.14 18.46
C ILE A 4 8.65 12.65 17.09
N CYS A 5 7.53 13.38 17.10
CA CYS A 5 7.06 14.13 15.95
C CYS A 5 8.10 15.20 15.60
N ARG A 6 8.69 15.14 14.40
CA ARG A 6 9.48 16.25 13.86
C ARG A 6 8.58 17.06 12.95
N CYS A 7 8.42 18.35 13.25
CA CYS A 7 7.65 19.27 12.42
C CYS A 7 8.35 19.51 11.07
N ASN A 8 7.55 19.68 10.03
CA ASN A 8 8.00 20.06 8.69
C ASN A 8 8.62 21.47 8.69
N PRO A 9 9.81 21.68 8.11
CA PRO A 9 10.55 22.94 8.21
C PRO A 9 10.00 24.13 7.40
N ASP A 10 8.98 23.97 6.54
CA ASP A 10 8.37 25.11 5.82
C ASP A 10 6.83 25.00 5.70
N PRO A 11 6.07 25.63 6.60
CA PRO A 11 4.61 25.63 6.59
C PRO A 11 3.99 26.61 5.58
N THR A 12 4.78 27.35 4.79
CA THR A 12 4.30 28.41 3.87
C THR A 12 4.48 28.12 2.39
N SER A 13 5.27 27.10 2.03
CA SER A 13 5.45 26.71 0.63
C SER A 13 4.16 26.15 0.03
N CYS A 14 3.59 26.84 -0.97
CA CYS A 14 2.43 26.32 -1.73
C CYS A 14 2.77 25.05 -2.54
N ALA A 15 4.05 24.72 -2.72
CA ALA A 15 4.48 23.51 -3.41
C ALA A 15 4.31 22.23 -2.56
N SER A 16 4.15 22.37 -1.23
CA SER A 16 3.99 21.24 -0.29
C SER A 16 2.54 20.96 0.11
N LYS A 17 1.57 21.71 -0.44
CA LYS A 17 0.15 21.51 -0.14
C LYS A 17 -0.42 20.31 -0.90
N PRO A 18 -1.25 19.46 -0.26
CA PRO A 18 -1.91 18.37 -0.95
C PRO A 18 -2.87 18.91 -2.02
N ARG A 19 -3.02 18.15 -3.10
CA ARG A 19 -3.94 18.45 -4.20
C ARG A 19 -4.58 17.16 -4.70
N PHE A 20 -5.78 17.26 -5.25
CA PHE A 20 -6.39 16.14 -5.96
C PHE A 20 -5.71 15.95 -7.32
N VAL A 21 -5.36 14.70 -7.63
CA VAL A 21 -4.96 14.29 -8.98
C VAL A 21 -6.17 13.73 -9.72
N ARG A 22 -6.95 12.89 -9.02
CA ARG A 22 -8.25 12.37 -9.43
C ARG A 22 -9.14 12.32 -8.20
N MET A 23 -10.41 12.64 -8.36
CA MET A 23 -11.41 12.54 -7.30
C MET A 23 -12.80 12.34 -7.91
N ASP A 24 -13.66 11.72 -7.13
CA ASP A 24 -15.11 11.65 -7.36
C ASP A 24 -15.79 11.89 -6.01
N LEU A 25 -15.73 13.14 -5.56
CA LEU A 25 -16.21 13.60 -4.26
C LEU A 25 -17.12 14.82 -4.45
N ASP A 26 -18.03 15.06 -3.51
CA ASP A 26 -18.80 16.31 -3.47
C ASP A 26 -17.87 17.50 -3.16
N GLU A 27 -18.01 18.58 -3.93
CA GLU A 27 -17.22 19.82 -3.79
C GLU A 27 -17.21 20.34 -2.34
N LYS A 28 -18.32 20.14 -1.60
CA LYS A 28 -18.45 20.58 -0.20
C LYS A 28 -17.47 19.89 0.75
N VAL A 29 -17.00 18.69 0.42
CA VAL A 29 -16.09 17.92 1.29
C VAL A 29 -14.64 17.99 0.86
N GLU A 30 -14.34 18.48 -0.35
CA GLU A 30 -12.97 18.56 -0.90
C GLU A 30 -11.97 19.22 0.05
N SER A 31 -12.34 20.39 0.60
CA SER A 31 -11.47 21.14 1.52
C SER A 31 -11.15 20.34 2.79
N TYR A 32 -12.10 19.53 3.28
CA TYR A 32 -11.88 18.67 4.44
C TYR A 32 -10.88 17.56 4.14
N PHE A 33 -10.99 16.91 2.98
CA PHE A 33 -10.04 15.87 2.56
C PHE A 33 -8.61 16.40 2.42
N LEU A 34 -8.42 17.58 1.81
CA LEU A 34 -7.09 18.18 1.71
C LEU A 34 -6.54 18.59 3.08
N HIS A 35 -7.40 19.08 3.97
CA HIS A 35 -7.01 19.47 5.32
C HIS A 35 -6.52 18.27 6.15
N ILE A 36 -7.27 17.15 6.19
CA ILE A 36 -6.85 15.96 6.96
C ILE A 36 -5.52 15.39 6.44
N VAL A 37 -5.30 15.39 5.12
CA VAL A 37 -4.05 14.93 4.52
C VAL A 37 -2.90 15.87 4.90
N TYR A 38 -3.14 17.18 4.82
CA TYR A 38 -2.14 18.18 5.21
C TYR A 38 -1.73 18.00 6.67
N GLU A 39 -2.69 17.93 7.60
CA GLU A 39 -2.42 17.77 9.03
C GLU A 39 -1.70 16.45 9.34
N ALA A 40 -2.17 15.34 8.77
CA ALA A 40 -1.56 14.04 9.02
C ALA A 40 -0.08 14.02 8.52
N CYS A 41 0.21 14.64 7.38
CA CYS A 41 1.58 14.79 6.86
C CYS A 41 2.49 15.66 7.75
N GLN A 42 1.95 16.55 8.59
CA GLN A 42 2.76 17.32 9.56
C GLN A 42 3.12 16.49 10.80
N CYS A 43 2.32 15.46 11.10
CA CYS A 43 2.41 14.69 12.34
C CYS A 43 3.10 13.33 12.15
N TYR A 44 2.94 12.71 10.99
CA TYR A 44 3.33 11.33 10.74
C TYR A 44 4.22 11.20 9.51
N THR A 45 5.39 10.59 9.68
CA THR A 45 6.31 10.24 8.59
C THR A 45 6.25 8.75 8.24
N ASP A 46 5.82 7.91 9.18
CA ASP A 46 5.60 6.49 8.92
C ASP A 46 4.33 6.30 8.07
N PRO A 47 4.39 5.58 6.94
CA PRO A 47 3.22 5.41 6.07
C PRO A 47 2.02 4.72 6.74
N VAL A 48 2.25 3.79 7.67
CA VAL A 48 1.15 3.09 8.36
C VAL A 48 0.47 4.01 9.36
N ASP A 49 1.25 4.78 10.12
CA ASP A 49 0.69 5.79 11.03
C ASP A 49 -0.07 6.87 10.24
N LEU A 50 0.48 7.32 9.11
CA LEU A 50 -0.13 8.33 8.25
C LEU A 50 -1.48 7.88 7.67
N CYS A 51 -1.57 6.70 7.05
CA CYS A 51 -2.85 6.21 6.52
C CYS A 51 -3.86 5.94 7.64
N THR A 52 -3.39 5.51 8.82
CA THR A 52 -4.26 5.27 9.97
C THR A 52 -4.89 6.56 10.48
N ALA A 53 -4.10 7.63 10.62
CA ALA A 53 -4.63 8.92 11.04
C ALA A 53 -5.68 9.47 10.07
N ILE A 54 -5.39 9.42 8.76
CA ILE A 54 -6.33 9.84 7.71
C ILE A 54 -7.62 9.02 7.78
N LYS A 55 -7.51 7.68 7.85
CA LYS A 55 -8.66 6.79 7.94
C LYS A 55 -9.52 7.09 9.17
N GLN A 56 -8.91 7.26 10.35
CA GLN A 56 -9.65 7.55 11.58
C GLN A 56 -10.48 8.83 11.46
N CYS A 57 -9.94 9.89 10.86
CA CYS A 57 -10.68 11.12 10.61
C CYS A 57 -11.85 10.90 9.64
N LEU A 58 -11.62 10.16 8.56
CA LEU A 58 -12.65 9.85 7.56
C LEU A 58 -13.77 8.98 8.16
N ASP A 59 -13.41 7.90 8.85
CA ASP A 59 -14.34 6.99 9.50
C ASP A 59 -15.20 7.73 10.55
N GLN A 60 -14.59 8.62 11.32
CA GLN A 60 -15.30 9.42 12.32
C GLN A 60 -16.30 10.38 11.68
N LYS A 61 -15.98 10.98 10.53
CA LYS A 61 -16.83 12.01 9.90
C LYS A 61 -17.90 11.44 8.97
N PHE A 62 -17.54 10.44 8.17
CA PHE A 62 -18.37 9.94 7.07
C PHE A 62 -18.90 8.52 7.31
N GLY A 63 -18.56 7.92 8.45
CA GLY A 63 -18.90 6.53 8.77
C GLY A 63 -17.74 5.59 8.45
N PRO A 64 -17.73 4.40 9.08
CA PRO A 64 -16.64 3.44 8.95
C PRO A 64 -16.49 2.96 7.50
N MET A 65 -15.41 2.22 7.23
CA MET A 65 -15.12 1.51 5.97
C MET A 65 -14.33 2.31 4.92
N TRP A 66 -13.65 3.39 5.31
CA TRP A 66 -12.69 4.04 4.41
C TRP A 66 -11.42 3.20 4.28
N HIS A 67 -11.00 2.92 3.05
CA HIS A 67 -9.71 2.32 2.78
C HIS A 67 -8.71 3.39 2.38
N VAL A 68 -7.59 3.46 3.09
CA VAL A 68 -6.56 4.48 2.86
C VAL A 68 -5.24 3.79 2.55
N VAL A 69 -4.64 4.13 1.41
CA VAL A 69 -3.30 3.71 1.00
C VAL A 69 -2.45 4.94 0.77
N VAL A 70 -1.25 4.97 1.34
CA VAL A 70 -0.29 6.08 1.19
C VAL A 70 1.09 5.55 0.86
N GLY A 71 1.77 6.23 -0.05
CA GLY A 71 3.15 5.89 -0.41
C GLY A 71 3.81 7.03 -1.17
N PRO A 72 5.15 7.10 -1.14
CA PRO A 72 5.92 8.25 -1.62
C PRO A 72 5.80 8.50 -3.14
N LYS A 73 5.44 7.46 -3.91
CA LYS A 73 5.44 7.49 -5.38
C LYS A 73 4.06 7.32 -6.02
N PHE A 74 2.97 7.27 -5.26
CA PHE A 74 1.63 7.20 -5.85
C PHE A 74 1.35 8.46 -6.70
N GLY A 75 0.74 8.26 -7.88
CA GLY A 75 0.31 9.33 -8.77
C GLY A 75 1.41 10.05 -9.55
N ARG A 76 2.65 9.52 -9.55
CA ARG A 76 3.74 10.00 -10.41
C ARG A 76 3.92 9.03 -11.59
N VAL A 77 3.94 9.55 -12.81
CA VAL A 77 4.38 8.78 -13.98
C VAL A 77 5.91 8.71 -13.94
N GLU A 78 6.47 7.58 -13.50
CA GLU A 78 7.91 7.33 -13.71
C GLU A 78 8.10 6.93 -15.18
N VAL A 79 8.91 7.70 -15.91
CA VAL A 79 9.24 7.40 -17.30
C VAL A 79 10.26 6.24 -17.31
N GLY A 80 9.75 5.01 -17.46
CA GLY A 80 10.45 3.85 -18.04
C GLY A 80 11.60 3.23 -17.24
N GLY A 81 11.44 1.94 -16.92
CA GLY A 81 12.53 1.04 -16.51
C GLY A 81 12.26 0.34 -15.18
N LYS A 82 12.58 -0.96 -15.12
CA LYS A 82 12.47 -1.79 -13.91
C LYS A 82 13.08 -1.06 -12.71
N ALA A 83 12.32 -0.99 -11.62
CA ALA A 83 12.73 -0.34 -10.38
C ALA A 83 14.16 -0.76 -10.00
N GLU A 84 15.09 0.19 -10.03
CA GLU A 84 16.41 -0.02 -9.44
C GLU A 84 16.22 -0.24 -7.93
N VAL A 85 16.81 -1.32 -7.43
CA VAL A 85 16.72 -1.77 -6.05
C VAL A 85 17.25 -0.68 -5.11
N MET A 86 16.38 0.18 -4.58
CA MET A 86 16.75 1.11 -3.52
C MET A 86 16.86 0.33 -2.21
N GLN A 87 18.11 0.03 -1.82
CA GLN A 87 18.50 -0.75 -0.64
C GLN A 87 18.19 -0.07 0.72
N ASN A 88 17.38 0.98 0.78
CA ASN A 88 17.15 1.72 2.02
C ASN A 88 15.73 1.48 2.55
N MET A 89 15.49 0.25 3.01
CA MET A 89 14.34 -0.06 3.86
C MET A 89 14.64 0.51 5.26
N PRO A 90 13.87 1.50 5.78
CA PRO A 90 14.02 1.88 7.18
C PRO A 90 13.63 0.70 8.07
N ASN A 91 14.48 0.40 9.06
CA ASN A 91 14.28 -0.69 10.03
C ASN A 91 12.96 -0.50 10.79
N TYR A 92 11.86 -1.01 10.23
CA TYR A 92 10.63 -1.24 10.98
C TYR A 92 10.86 -2.40 11.95
N ARG A 93 10.40 -2.24 13.19
CA ARG A 93 10.59 -3.18 14.31
C ARG A 93 10.26 -4.62 13.91
N GLN A 94 11.30 -5.34 13.50
CA GLN A 94 11.34 -6.79 13.45
C GLN A 94 11.36 -7.28 14.90
N THR A 95 10.31 -7.98 15.33
CA THR A 95 10.48 -8.97 16.38
C THR A 95 11.43 -10.03 15.83
N HIS A 96 12.62 -10.06 16.42
CA HIS A 96 13.82 -10.83 16.08
C HIS A 96 13.64 -12.11 15.26
N CYS A 97 14.26 -12.14 14.07
CA CYS A 97 14.91 -13.33 13.52
C CYS A 97 16.28 -12.89 13.00
N THR A 98 17.31 -13.63 13.43
CA THR A 98 18.74 -13.35 13.26
C THR A 98 19.16 -13.18 11.79
N THR A 99 20.05 -12.20 11.57
CA THR A 99 20.61 -11.84 10.26
C THR A 99 21.62 -12.87 9.77
N ASP A 100 21.30 -13.58 8.70
CA ASP A 100 22.26 -14.36 7.90
C ASP A 100 22.80 -13.51 6.71
N PRO A 101 24.10 -13.54 6.39
CA PRO A 101 24.72 -12.65 5.39
C PRO A 101 24.55 -13.07 3.91
N CYS A 102 23.64 -13.98 3.57
CA CYS A 102 23.42 -14.43 2.19
C CYS A 102 21.94 -14.26 1.83
N SER A 103 21.55 -13.04 1.46
CA SER A 103 20.15 -12.67 1.38
C SER A 103 19.54 -13.05 0.02
N ASP A 104 18.96 -14.26 -0.04
CA ASP A 104 18.02 -14.78 -1.05
C ASP A 104 16.69 -13.97 -1.15
N TYR A 105 16.62 -12.80 -0.50
CA TYR A 105 15.40 -12.00 -0.30
C TYR A 105 14.79 -11.43 -1.58
N ALA A 106 15.50 -11.47 -2.72
CA ALA A 106 15.00 -11.00 -4.01
C ALA A 106 14.47 -12.12 -4.92
N SER A 107 14.81 -13.40 -4.67
CA SER A 107 14.61 -14.45 -5.67
C SER A 107 13.19 -15.02 -5.73
N LYS A 108 12.40 -14.88 -4.66
CA LYS A 108 11.04 -15.44 -4.57
C LYS A 108 10.07 -14.47 -3.88
N PRO A 109 8.79 -14.45 -4.30
CA PRO A 109 7.76 -13.71 -3.59
C PRO A 109 7.60 -14.27 -2.18
N ARG A 110 7.35 -13.40 -1.21
CA ARG A 110 7.13 -13.77 0.20
C ARG A 110 5.97 -13.00 0.80
N PHE A 111 5.24 -13.64 1.71
CA PHE A 111 4.21 -12.95 2.50
C PHE A 111 4.87 -12.04 3.55
N LEU A 112 4.37 -10.82 3.65
CA LEU A 112 4.58 -9.92 4.79
C LEU A 112 3.46 -10.09 5.81
N ARG A 113 2.21 -10.17 5.32
CA ARG A 113 0.99 -10.42 6.10
C ARG A 113 0.03 -11.25 5.26
N ARG A 114 -0.83 -12.05 5.92
CA ARG A 114 -1.88 -12.82 5.24
C ARG A 114 -2.99 -13.24 6.19
N SER A 115 -4.17 -13.34 5.62
CA SER A 115 -5.34 -14.05 6.12
C SER A 115 -5.94 -14.73 4.90
N LEU A 116 -5.42 -15.90 4.54
CA LEU A 116 -5.88 -16.74 3.43
C LEU A 116 -6.18 -18.15 3.97
N ASP A 117 -6.87 -18.96 3.17
CA ASP A 117 -6.91 -20.39 3.44
C ASP A 117 -5.51 -21.01 3.18
N PRO A 118 -4.93 -21.78 4.11
CA PRO A 118 -3.60 -22.37 3.95
C PRO A 118 -3.42 -23.14 2.63
N ASP A 119 -4.47 -23.79 2.15
CA ASP A 119 -4.43 -24.62 0.93
C ASP A 119 -4.20 -23.79 -0.34
N VAL A 120 -4.53 -22.50 -0.32
CA VAL A 120 -4.40 -21.60 -1.48
C VAL A 120 -3.19 -20.68 -1.42
N GLU A 121 -2.48 -20.60 -0.29
CA GLU A 121 -1.39 -19.62 -0.10
C GLU A 121 -0.28 -19.73 -1.16
N SER A 122 0.07 -20.96 -1.57
CA SER A 122 1.09 -21.19 -2.60
C SER A 122 0.67 -20.65 -3.97
N ASN A 123 -0.63 -20.64 -4.26
CA ASN A 123 -1.17 -20.12 -5.52
C ASN A 123 -0.94 -18.60 -5.59
N PHE A 124 -1.19 -17.86 -4.51
CA PHE A 124 -0.98 -16.40 -4.49
C PHE A 124 0.48 -16.02 -4.74
N LEU A 125 1.44 -16.75 -4.15
CA LEU A 125 2.87 -16.56 -4.44
C LEU A 125 3.20 -16.85 -5.90
N TYR A 126 2.61 -17.92 -6.47
CA TYR A 126 2.76 -18.23 -7.88
C TYR A 126 2.18 -17.13 -8.78
N TYR A 127 0.99 -16.59 -8.46
CA TYR A 127 0.32 -15.56 -9.25
C TYR A 127 1.12 -14.27 -9.26
N VAL A 128 1.65 -13.84 -8.10
CA VAL A 128 2.56 -12.68 -8.02
C VAL A 128 3.80 -12.88 -8.88
N ARG A 129 4.43 -14.07 -8.82
CA ARG A 129 5.60 -14.36 -9.67
C ARG A 129 5.23 -14.28 -11.15
N GLN A 130 4.12 -14.88 -11.56
CA GLN A 130 3.69 -14.90 -12.96
C GLN A 130 3.33 -13.50 -13.48
N ALA A 131 2.60 -12.70 -12.68
CA ALA A 131 2.27 -11.33 -13.04
C ALA A 131 3.54 -10.48 -13.22
N TYR A 132 4.47 -10.56 -12.28
CA TYR A 132 5.74 -9.82 -12.35
C TYR A 132 6.63 -10.24 -13.53
N GLN A 133 6.61 -11.52 -13.92
CA GLN A 133 7.40 -12.02 -15.04
C GLN A 133 6.80 -11.68 -16.41
N THR A 134 5.48 -11.53 -16.46
CA THR A 134 4.73 -11.29 -17.71
C THR A 134 4.58 -9.82 -18.03
N TYR A 135 4.33 -8.98 -17.03
CA TYR A 135 4.01 -7.57 -17.20
C TYR A 135 5.14 -6.69 -16.65
N GLU A 136 5.39 -5.54 -17.29
CA GLU A 136 6.30 -4.53 -16.75
C GLU A 136 5.55 -3.41 -16.01
N ASP A 137 4.32 -3.12 -16.45
CA ASP A 137 3.50 -2.06 -15.87
C ASP A 137 2.70 -2.56 -14.65
N PRO A 138 2.74 -1.84 -13.50
CA PRO A 138 1.98 -2.21 -12.31
C PRO A 138 0.46 -2.23 -12.51
N GLU A 139 -0.11 -1.40 -13.40
CA GLU A 139 -1.56 -1.39 -13.67
C GLU A 139 -1.98 -2.68 -14.39
N ASP A 140 -1.17 -3.14 -15.34
CA ASP A 140 -1.35 -4.45 -15.99
C ASP A 140 -1.24 -5.62 -14.99
N MET A 141 -0.27 -5.56 -14.07
CA MET A 141 -0.16 -6.56 -12.99
C MET A 141 -1.41 -6.58 -12.10
N CYS A 142 -1.91 -5.41 -11.69
CA CYS A 142 -3.14 -5.29 -10.91
C CYS A 142 -4.33 -5.93 -11.64
N THR A 143 -4.49 -5.62 -12.92
CA THR A 143 -5.58 -6.14 -13.76
C THR A 143 -5.50 -7.66 -13.88
N ALA A 144 -4.33 -8.20 -14.22
CA ALA A 144 -4.13 -9.65 -14.37
C ALA A 144 -4.39 -10.42 -13.06
N LEU A 145 -3.91 -9.89 -11.92
CA LEU A 145 -4.15 -10.49 -10.61
C LEU A 145 -5.63 -10.41 -10.23
N LYS A 146 -6.29 -9.26 -10.43
CA LYS A 146 -7.71 -9.08 -10.12
C LYS A 146 -8.57 -10.07 -10.90
N THR A 147 -8.41 -10.11 -12.22
CA THR A 147 -9.17 -11.02 -13.09
C THR A 147 -9.01 -12.47 -12.63
N ARG A 148 -7.77 -12.90 -12.40
CA ARG A 148 -7.51 -14.28 -11.97
C ARG A 148 -8.13 -14.62 -10.62
N LEU A 149 -8.01 -13.74 -9.64
CA LEU A 149 -8.57 -13.97 -8.32
C LEU A 149 -10.10 -13.96 -8.33
N GLU A 150 -10.72 -13.12 -9.16
CA GLU A 150 -12.17 -13.08 -9.33
C GLU A 150 -12.71 -14.33 -10.05
N GLU A 151 -11.97 -14.86 -11.03
CA GLU A 151 -12.31 -16.13 -11.70
C GLU A 151 -12.20 -17.33 -10.77
N GLU A 152 -11.15 -17.41 -9.95
CA GLU A 152 -10.87 -18.58 -9.12
C GLU A 152 -11.57 -18.55 -7.75
N TYR A 153 -11.72 -17.37 -7.14
CA TYR A 153 -12.21 -17.20 -5.76
C TYR A 153 -13.46 -16.31 -5.66
N GLY A 154 -14.00 -15.87 -6.79
CA GLY A 154 -15.19 -15.03 -6.89
C GLY A 154 -14.93 -13.57 -6.55
N PRO A 155 -15.74 -12.64 -7.09
CA PRO A 155 -15.65 -11.20 -6.80
C PRO A 155 -16.02 -10.87 -5.33
N THR A 156 -15.68 -9.70 -4.81
CA THR A 156 -14.90 -8.60 -5.45
C THR A 156 -13.52 -8.47 -4.83
N TRP A 157 -12.46 -8.54 -5.65
CA TRP A 157 -11.08 -8.39 -5.19
C TRP A 157 -10.52 -6.99 -5.51
N HIS A 158 -9.75 -6.45 -4.58
CA HIS A 158 -9.03 -5.18 -4.72
C HIS A 158 -7.54 -5.46 -4.70
N ILE A 159 -6.82 -4.92 -5.70
CA ILE A 159 -5.40 -5.16 -5.90
C ILE A 159 -4.67 -3.81 -5.94
N ILE A 160 -3.59 -3.70 -5.18
CA ILE A 160 -2.67 -2.57 -5.22
C ILE A 160 -1.26 -3.10 -5.40
N VAL A 161 -0.58 -2.63 -6.44
CA VAL A 161 0.82 -2.93 -6.75
C VAL A 161 1.61 -1.64 -6.82
N GLY A 162 2.78 -1.61 -6.20
CA GLY A 162 3.70 -0.48 -6.26
C GLY A 162 4.93 -0.69 -5.40
N ASP A 163 5.74 0.35 -5.25
CA ASP A 163 6.81 0.38 -4.26
C ASP A 163 6.24 0.32 -2.83
N TYR A 164 7.08 0.28 -1.81
CA TYR A 164 6.62 0.23 -0.42
C TYR A 164 5.55 1.30 -0.09
N PHE A 165 4.44 0.83 0.48
CA PHE A 165 3.33 1.68 0.90
C PHE A 165 2.74 1.25 2.25
N GLY A 166 2.13 2.21 2.93
CA GLY A 166 1.29 2.02 4.10
C GLY A 166 -0.17 1.90 3.69
N SER A 167 -0.93 1.07 4.40
CA SER A 167 -2.35 0.86 4.13
C SER A 167 -3.12 0.56 5.40
N HIS A 168 -4.31 1.13 5.54
CA HIS A 168 -5.30 0.80 6.56
C HIS A 168 -6.65 0.59 5.89
N PHE A 169 -7.19 -0.61 6.04
CA PHE A 169 -8.38 -1.08 5.34
C PHE A 169 -9.03 -2.24 6.11
N GLU A 170 -10.27 -2.53 5.77
CA GLU A 170 -11.02 -3.70 6.20
C GLU A 170 -11.04 -4.75 5.08
N HIS A 171 -11.13 -6.02 5.45
CA HIS A 171 -11.20 -7.12 4.49
C HIS A 171 -12.02 -8.27 5.04
N GLU A 172 -12.55 -9.10 4.14
CA GLU A 172 -13.22 -10.33 4.51
C GLU A 172 -12.23 -11.33 5.16
N PRO A 173 -12.68 -12.16 6.12
CA PRO A 173 -11.86 -13.26 6.64
C PRO A 173 -11.40 -14.19 5.51
N LYS A 174 -10.15 -14.68 5.60
CA LYS A 174 -9.55 -15.56 4.57
C LYS A 174 -9.45 -14.95 3.16
N GLY A 175 -9.59 -13.64 3.02
CA GLY A 175 -9.54 -12.95 1.73
C GLY A 175 -8.44 -11.89 1.63
N PHE A 176 -7.31 -12.00 2.35
CA PHE A 176 -6.29 -10.95 2.38
C PHE A 176 -4.85 -11.47 2.31
N CYS A 177 -4.00 -10.85 1.50
CA CYS A 177 -2.56 -10.96 1.66
C CYS A 177 -1.79 -9.69 1.25
N TYR A 178 -0.61 -9.54 1.84
CA TYR A 178 0.39 -8.56 1.47
C TYR A 178 1.69 -9.29 1.18
N ILE A 179 2.12 -9.29 -0.09
CA ILE A 179 3.31 -9.99 -0.59
C ILE A 179 4.35 -8.95 -1.04
N THR A 180 5.63 -9.27 -0.87
CA THR A 180 6.72 -8.51 -1.51
C THR A 180 7.49 -9.40 -2.48
N TYR A 181 7.87 -8.83 -3.62
CA TYR A 181 8.68 -9.50 -4.64
C TYR A 181 9.42 -8.47 -5.50
N GLN A 182 10.75 -8.64 -5.63
CA GLN A 182 11.60 -7.81 -6.50
C GLN A 182 11.43 -6.29 -6.29
N GLY A 183 11.40 -5.84 -5.03
CA GLY A 183 11.24 -4.42 -4.68
C GLY A 183 9.80 -3.91 -4.67
N LEU A 184 8.87 -4.66 -5.24
CA LEU A 184 7.45 -4.31 -5.25
C LEU A 184 6.69 -4.93 -4.06
N SER A 185 5.59 -4.27 -3.77
CA SER A 185 4.58 -4.57 -2.76
C SER A 185 3.26 -4.88 -3.47
N PHE A 186 2.66 -6.03 -3.15
CA PHE A 186 1.42 -6.54 -3.71
C PHE A 186 0.40 -6.70 -2.57
N LEU A 187 -0.55 -5.79 -2.46
CA LEU A 187 -1.68 -5.87 -1.53
C LEU A 187 -2.89 -6.37 -2.28
N MET A 188 -3.47 -7.48 -1.82
CA MET A 188 -4.66 -8.10 -2.39
C MET A 188 -5.65 -8.38 -1.28
N PHE A 189 -6.88 -7.88 -1.41
CA PHE A 189 -7.91 -8.15 -0.43
C PHE A 189 -9.31 -8.24 -1.04
N LYS A 190 -10.14 -9.10 -0.47
CA LYS A 190 -11.55 -9.25 -0.80
C LYS A 190 -12.39 -8.36 0.12
N PHE A 191 -13.27 -7.58 -0.48
CA PHE A 191 -14.14 -6.65 0.22
C PHE A 191 -15.29 -6.20 -0.70
N GLY A 192 -16.52 -6.46 -0.29
CA GLY A 192 -17.74 -5.95 -0.95
C GLY A 192 -18.94 -6.83 -0.74
#